data_AF-A0A972I3H2-F1
#
_entry.id   AF-A0A972I3H2-F1
#
_cell.length_a   1.000
_cell.length_b   1.000
_cell.length_c   1.000
_cell.angle_alpha   90.00
_cell.angle_beta   90.00
_cell.angle_gamma   90.00
#
_symmetry.space_group_name_H-M   'P 1'
#
loop_
_entity.id
_entity.type
_entity.pdbx_description
1 polymer ?
#
loop_
_entity_poly.entity_id
_entity_poly.type
_entity_poly.pdbx_seq_one_letter_code
_entity_poly.pdbx_strand_id
1 'polypeptide(L)'
;MVKRKIIISLIILTAAIMGIYTYNSVEKANVQQQMKAIEGAVAQSAIQCCSIEGSYPQDIEYLEKHYGLIIDSEEYIVVYELLASNILPDVTVLKKQ
;
A
#
# COMPACT_ATOMS: atom_id res chain seq x y z
N MET A 1 -8.63 -32.70 39.10
CA MET A 1 -8.47 -31.25 38.82
C MET A 1 -7.13 -30.86 38.17
N VAL A 2 -5.99 -31.43 38.58
CA VAL A 2 -4.65 -31.02 38.09
C VAL A 2 -4.44 -31.25 36.58
N LYS A 3 -4.82 -32.41 36.04
CA LYS A 3 -4.67 -32.72 34.60
C LYS A 3 -5.39 -31.73 33.67
N ARG A 4 -6.57 -31.24 34.07
CA ARG A 4 -7.35 -30.24 33.30
C ARG A 4 -6.66 -28.87 33.26
N LYS A 5 -6.00 -28.47 34.36
CA LYS A 5 -5.22 -27.22 34.42
C LYS A 5 -3.96 -27.30 33.55
N ILE A 6 -3.30 -28.45 33.49
CA ILE A 6 -2.11 -28.68 32.64
C ILE A 6 -2.49 -28.59 31.15
N ILE A 7 -3.59 -29.23 30.74
CA ILE A 7 -4.06 -29.18 29.34
C ILE A 7 -4.39 -27.74 28.93
N ILE A 8 -5.10 -26.98 29.77
CA ILE A 8 -5.44 -25.58 29.50
C ILE A 8 -4.17 -24.72 29.37
N SER A 9 -3.20 -24.91 30.27
CA SER A 9 -1.90 -24.22 30.21
C SER A 9 -1.15 -24.52 28.91
N LEU A 10 -1.20 -25.76 28.43
CA LEU A 10 -0.53 -26.16 27.19
C LEU A 10 -1.18 -25.49 25.96
N ILE A 11 -2.51 -25.41 25.91
CA ILE A 11 -3.26 -24.76 24.82
C ILE A 11 -2.97 -23.26 24.77
N ILE A 12 -2.89 -22.60 25.91
CA ILE A 12 -2.57 -21.17 25.97
C ILE A 12 -1.14 -20.93 25.48
N LEU A 13 -0.19 -21.79 25.86
CA LEU A 13 1.20 -21.69 25.42
C LEU A 13 1.32 -21.88 23.91
N THR A 14 0.64 -22.87 23.33
CA THR A 14 0.69 -23.10 21.88
C THR A 14 0.00 -21.97 21.11
N ALA A 15 -1.11 -21.42 21.61
CA ALA A 15 -1.78 -20.27 21.00
C ALA A 15 -0.89 -19.01 21.04
N ALA A 16 -0.17 -18.77 22.15
CA ALA A 16 0.75 -17.64 22.26
C ALA A 16 1.93 -17.76 21.28
N ILE A 17 2.51 -18.96 21.16
CA ILE A 17 3.58 -19.24 20.20
C ILE A 17 3.07 -19.01 18.76
N MET A 18 1.87 -19.50 18.43
CA MET A 18 1.26 -19.32 17.11
C MET A 18 0.99 -17.84 16.79
N GLY A 19 0.56 -17.04 17.77
CA GLY A 19 0.33 -15.61 17.62
C GLY A 19 1.60 -14.80 17.33
N ILE A 20 2.77 -15.25 17.81
CA ILE A 20 4.06 -14.60 17.52
C ILE A 20 4.45 -14.84 16.05
N TYR A 21 4.19 -16.03 15.52
CA TYR A 21 4.51 -16.35 14.12
C TYR A 21 3.65 -15.60 13.11
N THR A 22 2.42 -15.23 13.45
CA THR A 22 1.52 -14.49 12.54
C THR A 22 1.84 -13.00 12.46
N TYR A 23 2.49 -12.41 13.47
CA TYR A 23 2.75 -10.97 13.54
C TYR A 23 3.58 -10.43 12.35
N ASN A 24 4.68 -11.11 12.01
CA ASN A 24 5.58 -10.68 10.93
C ASN A 24 4.94 -10.77 9.54
N SER A 25 3.95 -11.66 9.36
CA SER A 25 3.24 -11.81 8.09
C SER A 25 2.21 -10.72 7.89
N VAL A 26 1.56 -10.26 8.98
CA VAL A 26 0.57 -9.19 8.95
C VAL A 26 1.22 -7.85 8.59
N GLU A 27 2.39 -7.55 9.13
CA GLU A 27 3.09 -6.30 8.83
C GLU A 27 3.47 -6.18 7.35
N LYS A 28 4.06 -7.23 6.76
CA LYS A 28 4.40 -7.26 5.34
C LYS A 28 3.18 -7.11 4.43
N ALA A 29 2.09 -7.79 4.78
CA ALA A 29 0.83 -7.69 4.05
C ALA A 29 0.26 -6.26 4.10
N ASN A 30 0.31 -5.60 5.27
CA ASN A 30 -0.13 -4.22 5.43
C ASN A 30 0.68 -3.26 4.56
N VAL A 31 2.01 -3.39 4.55
CA VAL A 31 2.88 -2.54 3.70
C VAL A 31 2.54 -2.71 2.22
N GLN A 32 2.40 -3.95 1.74
CA GLN A 32 2.02 -4.22 0.35
C GLN A 32 0.64 -3.65 0.01
N GLN A 33 -0.30 -3.74 0.93
CA GLN A 33 -1.65 -3.19 0.75
C GLN A 33 -1.62 -1.65 0.70
N GLN A 34 -0.81 -1.01 1.53
CA GLN A 34 -0.61 0.45 1.49
C GLN A 34 0.00 0.88 0.16
N MET A 35 1.05 0.21 -0.33
CA MET A 35 1.67 0.51 -1.62
C MET A 35 0.65 0.42 -2.76
N LYS A 36 -0.16 -0.65 -2.81
CA LYS A 36 -1.23 -0.80 -3.79
C LYS A 36 -2.32 0.27 -3.68
N ALA A 37 -2.62 0.72 -2.46
CA ALA A 37 -3.58 1.80 -2.25
C ALA A 37 -3.05 3.13 -2.82
N ILE A 38 -1.76 3.41 -2.65
CA ILE A 38 -1.10 4.58 -3.23
C ILE A 38 -1.09 4.47 -4.76
N GLU A 39 -0.69 3.33 -5.34
CA GLU A 39 -0.74 3.09 -6.80
C GLU A 39 -2.14 3.37 -7.37
N GLY A 40 -3.17 2.81 -6.71
CA GLY A 40 -4.56 3.02 -7.11
C GLY A 40 -5.00 4.48 -7.00
N ALA A 41 -4.58 5.19 -5.95
CA ALA A 41 -4.90 6.61 -5.79
C ALA A 41 -4.26 7.47 -6.89
N VAL A 42 -3.00 7.23 -7.22
CA VAL A 42 -2.28 7.94 -8.30
C VAL A 42 -2.97 7.67 -9.64
N ALA A 43 -3.24 6.40 -9.97
CA ALA A 43 -3.91 6.03 -11.21
C ALA A 43 -5.31 6.67 -11.32
N GLN A 44 -6.06 6.67 -10.22
CA GLN A 44 -7.39 7.28 -10.18
C GLN A 44 -7.33 8.81 -10.38
N SER A 45 -6.35 9.49 -9.78
CA SER A 45 -6.13 10.93 -10.02
C SER A 45 -5.72 11.22 -11.46
N ALA A 46 -4.88 10.37 -12.07
CA ALA A 46 -4.51 10.47 -13.48
C ALA A 46 -5.72 10.30 -14.41
N ILE A 47 -6.62 9.35 -14.11
CA ILE A 47 -7.88 9.14 -14.86
C ILE A 47 -8.79 10.36 -14.72
N GLN A 48 -8.90 10.94 -13.53
CA GLN A 48 -9.65 12.18 -13.32
C GLN A 48 -9.09 13.32 -14.17
N CYS A 49 -7.76 13.48 -14.17
CA CYS A 49 -7.07 14.44 -15.03
C CYS A 49 -7.41 14.23 -16.51
N CYS A 50 -7.28 13.01 -17.02
CA CYS A 50 -7.61 12.73 -18.41
C CYS A 50 -9.10 12.95 -18.73
N SER A 51 -9.99 12.70 -17.77
CA SER A 51 -11.44 12.89 -17.95
C SER A 51 -11.84 14.37 -18.04
N ILE A 52 -11.11 15.24 -17.35
CA ILE A 52 -11.40 16.68 -17.29
C ILE A 52 -10.62 17.45 -18.36
N GLU A 53 -9.34 17.14 -18.52
CA GLU A 53 -8.38 17.91 -19.33
C GLU A 53 -8.08 17.25 -20.68
N GLY A 54 -8.49 15.99 -20.88
CA GLY A 54 -8.32 15.25 -22.13
C GLY A 54 -6.97 14.55 -22.29
N SER A 55 -6.09 14.62 -21.29
CA SER A 55 -4.80 13.91 -21.28
C SER A 55 -4.34 13.53 -19.88
N TYR A 56 -3.55 12.45 -19.78
CA TYR A 56 -2.84 12.10 -18.56
C TYR A 56 -1.71 13.10 -18.25
N PRO A 57 -1.43 13.37 -16.97
CA PRO A 57 -0.46 14.37 -16.57
C PRO A 57 0.98 13.90 -16.85
N GLN A 58 1.87 14.86 -17.09
CA GLN A 58 3.28 14.61 -17.43
C GLN A 58 4.07 14.00 -16.27
N ASP A 59 3.72 14.38 -15.05
CA ASP A 59 4.42 14.00 -13.84
C ASP A 59 3.43 13.88 -12.66
N ILE A 60 3.94 13.38 -11.54
CA ILE A 60 3.12 13.15 -10.35
C ILE A 60 2.86 14.45 -9.58
N GLU A 61 3.78 15.40 -9.65
CA GLU A 61 3.70 16.73 -9.03
C GLU A 61 2.47 17.50 -9.54
N TYR A 62 2.09 17.32 -10.81
CA TYR A 62 0.86 17.88 -11.35
C TYR A 62 -0.38 17.37 -10.60
N LEU A 63 -0.41 16.08 -10.27
CA LEU A 63 -1.51 15.47 -9.52
C LEU A 63 -1.53 15.95 -8.07
N GLU A 64 -0.37 16.15 -7.44
CA GLU A 64 -0.29 16.69 -6.08
C GLU A 64 -0.85 18.11 -6.00
N LYS A 65 -0.50 18.95 -6.99
CA LYS A 65 -0.89 20.35 -7.02
C LYS A 65 -2.35 20.59 -7.42
N HIS A 66 -2.89 19.82 -8.36
CA HIS A 66 -4.20 20.10 -8.96
C HIS A 66 -5.29 19.10 -8.56
N TYR A 67 -4.91 17.88 -8.17
CA TYR A 67 -5.85 16.80 -7.82
C TYR A 67 -5.80 16.45 -6.33
N GLY A 68 -5.02 17.19 -5.52
CA GLY A 68 -4.93 17.01 -4.07
C GLY A 68 -4.35 15.66 -3.66
N LEU A 69 -3.55 15.05 -4.54
CA LEU A 69 -2.81 13.84 -4.23
C LEU A 69 -1.76 14.17 -3.17
N ILE A 70 -1.75 13.43 -2.06
CA ILE A 70 -0.77 13.61 -0.98
C ILE A 70 -0.06 12.28 -0.80
N ILE A 71 1.25 12.29 -1.01
CA ILE A 71 2.11 11.13 -0.83
C ILE A 71 3.12 11.45 0.26
N ASP A 72 3.32 10.52 1.19
CA ASP A 72 4.44 10.62 2.13
C ASP A 72 5.74 10.28 1.40
N SER A 73 6.42 11.32 0.91
CA SER A 73 7.71 11.17 0.23
C SER A 73 8.82 10.71 1.17
N GLU A 74 8.67 10.74 2.49
CA GLU A 74 9.68 10.22 3.43
C GLU A 74 9.58 8.69 3.58
N GLU A 75 8.38 8.12 3.41
CA GLU A 75 8.16 6.67 3.51
C GLU A 75 8.12 5.96 2.16
N TYR A 76 7.68 6.64 1.09
CA TYR A 76 7.47 6.02 -0.22
C TYR A 76 8.16 6.74 -1.36
N ILE A 77 8.49 5.97 -2.40
CA ILE A 77 8.95 6.45 -3.70
C ILE A 77 7.89 6.04 -4.71
N VAL A 78 7.41 6.98 -5.52
CA VAL A 78 6.47 6.70 -6.61
C VAL A 78 7.20 6.85 -7.92
N VAL A 79 7.30 5.75 -8.66
CA VAL A 79 7.80 5.72 -10.02
C VAL A 79 6.60 5.86 -10.94
N TYR A 80 6.56 6.99 -11.65
CA TYR A 80 5.49 7.34 -12.57
C TYR A 80 6.05 7.37 -13.99
N GLU A 81 5.59 6.47 -14.85
CA GLU A 81 6.06 6.35 -16.23
C GLU A 81 4.96 6.69 -17.21
N LEU A 82 5.11 7.82 -17.91
CA LEU A 82 4.21 8.24 -18.97
C LEU A 82 4.80 7.92 -20.34
N LEU A 83 4.17 6.98 -21.06
CA LEU A 83 4.57 6.63 -22.43
C LEU A 83 4.00 7.60 -23.47
N ALA A 84 2.75 8.02 -23.30
CA ALA A 84 2.07 8.97 -24.16
C ALA A 84 0.93 9.64 -23.37
N SER A 85 0.55 10.86 -23.74
CA SER A 85 -0.48 11.64 -23.04
C SER A 85 -1.88 11.03 -23.08
N ASN A 86 -2.13 10.03 -23.92
CA ASN A 86 -3.39 9.31 -24.05
C ASN A 86 -3.34 7.85 -23.57
N ILE A 87 -2.23 7.41 -22.98
CA ILE A 87 -2.05 6.07 -22.41
C ILE A 87 -1.96 6.24 -20.89
N LEU A 88 -2.69 5.40 -20.15
CA LEU A 88 -2.66 5.42 -18.68
C LEU A 88 -1.19 5.23 -18.22
N PRO A 89 -0.65 6.13 -17.39
CA PRO A 89 0.70 5.99 -16.86
C PRO A 89 0.84 4.69 -16.08
N ASP A 90 2.02 4.08 -16.18
CA ASP A 90 2.39 2.99 -15.28
C ASP A 90 2.86 3.60 -13.96
N VAL A 91 2.39 3.04 -12.84
CA VAL A 91 2.66 3.55 -11.50
C VAL A 91 3.13 2.40 -10.64
N THR A 92 4.34 2.54 -10.13
CA THR A 92 4.92 1.60 -9.16
C THR A 92 5.27 2.36 -7.89
N VAL A 93 4.83 1.85 -6.74
CA VAL A 93 5.19 2.42 -5.44
C VAL A 93 6.20 1.52 -4.76
N LEU A 94 7.23 2.11 -4.18
CA LEU A 94 8.29 1.43 -3.43
C LEU A 94 8.36 2.02 -2.02
N LYS A 95 8.47 1.16 -1.00
CA LYS A 95 8.72 1.61 0.37
C LYS A 95 10.22 1.91 0.55
N LYS A 96 10.54 3.07 1.11
CA LYS A 96 11.91 3.43 1.51
C LYS A 96 12.35 2.52 2.66
N GLN A 97 13.59 2.03 2.59
CA GLN A 97 14.16 1.10 3.58
C GLN A 97 14.66 1.82 4.82
#